data_AF-A0A534SBJ3-F1
#
_entry.id   AF-A0A534SBJ3-F1
#
_cell.length_a   1.000
_cell.length_b   1.000
_cell.length_c   1.000
_cell.angle_alpha   90.00
_cell.angle_beta   90.00
_cell.angle_gamma   90.00
#
_symmetry.space_group_name_H-M   'P 1'
#
loop_
_entity.id
_entity.type
_entity.pdbx_description
1 polymer ?
#
loop_
_entity_poly.entity_id
_entity_poly.type
_entity_poly.pdbx_seq_one_letter_code
_entity_poly.pdbx_strand_id
1 'polypeptide(L)'
;MHVALSTADRKGYKKCVSRPVLLLRSFLIHVLQPLRHKNYALFGSSDFVASIGQFVREIALYWLAYEITGSAMALGILALCEATPRLVLSVLGGVIVDRYDRLRLLTVIQFLCAVPVFAMVYRSFAA
;
A
#
# COMPACT_ATOMS: atom_id res chain seq x y z
N MET A 1 -36.82 -52.03 10.55
CA MET A 1 -37.29 -50.69 10.96
C MET A 1 -36.10 -49.95 11.57
N HIS A 2 -35.11 -49.59 10.76
CA HIS A 2 -35.01 -48.31 10.01
C HIS A 2 -35.00 -47.06 10.92
N VAL A 3 -33.77 -46.55 11.11
CA VAL A 3 -33.41 -45.13 11.15
C VAL A 3 -33.76 -44.35 12.42
N ALA A 4 -32.79 -44.23 13.34
CA ALA A 4 -32.83 -43.24 14.42
C ALA A 4 -31.43 -42.74 14.88
N LEU A 5 -30.42 -42.74 14.00
CA LEU A 5 -29.08 -42.18 14.29
C LEU A 5 -28.70 -41.06 13.30
N SER A 6 -29.59 -40.10 13.04
CA SER A 6 -29.24 -39.00 12.09
C SER A 6 -30.05 -37.70 12.26
N THR A 7 -30.15 -37.15 13.47
CA THR A 7 -30.75 -35.80 13.64
C THR A 7 -30.09 -34.89 14.67
N ALA A 8 -29.14 -35.37 15.49
CA ALA A 8 -28.58 -34.58 16.59
C ALA A 8 -27.44 -33.60 16.19
N ASP A 9 -26.89 -33.67 14.98
CA ASP A 9 -25.70 -32.89 14.58
C ASP A 9 -25.89 -32.07 13.29
N ARG A 10 -26.91 -31.19 13.25
CA ARG A 10 -27.02 -30.16 12.19
C ARG A 10 -26.96 -28.73 12.70
N LYS A 11 -27.23 -28.48 13.98
CA LYS A 11 -27.36 -27.13 14.53
C LYS A 11 -26.02 -26.53 14.99
N GLY A 12 -25.07 -27.38 15.44
CA GLY A 12 -23.70 -26.99 15.77
C GLY A 12 -22.85 -26.65 14.53
N TYR A 13 -22.95 -27.47 13.49
CA TYR A 13 -22.21 -27.28 12.22
C TYR A 13 -22.53 -25.94 11.53
N LYS A 14 -23.81 -25.54 11.50
CA LYS A 14 -24.22 -24.23 10.93
C LYS A 14 -23.65 -23.02 11.69
N LYS A 15 -23.35 -23.16 12.99
CA LYS A 15 -22.85 -22.06 13.83
C LYS A 15 -21.35 -21.82 13.62
N CYS A 16 -20.55 -22.87 13.38
CA CYS A 16 -19.14 -22.74 13.02
C CYS A 16 -18.92 -22.34 11.55
N VAL A 17 -19.74 -22.82 10.62
CA VAL A 17 -19.62 -22.50 9.19
C VAL A 17 -20.11 -21.09 8.83
N SER A 18 -21.03 -20.48 9.61
CA SER A 18 -21.47 -19.10 9.37
C SER A 18 -20.56 -18.01 9.95
N ARG A 19 -19.62 -18.37 10.83
CA ARG A 19 -18.63 -17.41 11.38
C ARG A 19 -17.64 -16.84 10.36
N PRO A 20 -17.10 -17.58 9.38
CA PRO A 20 -16.19 -17.01 8.38
C PRO A 20 -16.89 -15.95 7.51
N VAL A 21 -18.15 -16.15 7.12
CA VAL A 21 -18.89 -15.16 6.29
C VAL A 21 -19.24 -13.90 7.10
N LEU A 22 -19.57 -14.04 8.38
CA LEU A 22 -19.83 -12.90 9.26
C LEU A 22 -18.54 -12.13 9.62
N LEU A 23 -17.42 -12.83 9.79
CA LEU A 23 -16.11 -12.21 9.99
C LEU A 23 -15.63 -11.48 8.74
N LEU A 24 -15.81 -12.05 7.55
CA LEU A 24 -15.48 -11.39 6.29
C LEU A 24 -16.31 -10.12 6.09
N ARG A 25 -17.60 -10.17 6.41
CA ARG A 25 -18.49 -9.00 6.34
C ARG A 25 -18.12 -7.94 7.38
N SER A 26 -17.77 -8.35 8.59
CA SER A 26 -17.32 -7.44 9.66
C SER A 26 -15.98 -6.78 9.32
N PHE A 27 -15.07 -7.52 8.68
CA PHE A 27 -13.78 -7.00 8.22
C PHE A 27 -13.97 -6.00 7.07
N LEU A 28 -14.80 -6.31 6.06
CA LEU A 28 -15.14 -5.36 4.99
C LEU A 28 -15.75 -4.07 5.55
N ILE A 29 -16.70 -4.18 6.48
CA ILE A 29 -17.35 -3.01 7.09
C ILE A 29 -16.33 -2.18 7.88
N HIS A 30 -15.41 -2.82 8.61
CA HIS A 30 -14.32 -2.12 9.32
C HIS A 30 -13.35 -1.41 8.37
N VAL A 31 -13.03 -2.01 7.22
CA VAL A 31 -12.13 -1.40 6.21
C VAL A 31 -12.82 -0.26 5.46
N LEU A 32 -14.13 -0.32 5.27
CA LEU A 32 -14.95 0.71 4.61
C LEU A 32 -15.46 1.81 5.57
N GLN A 33 -15.41 1.59 6.89
CA GLN A 33 -15.81 2.57 7.90
C GLN A 33 -15.00 3.89 7.86
N PRO A 34 -13.66 3.88 7.69
CA PRO A 34 -12.86 5.09 7.53
C PRO A 34 -13.23 5.91 6.29
N LEU A 35 -13.58 5.23 5.19
CA LEU A 35 -14.02 5.87 3.93
C LEU A 35 -15.34 6.61 4.07
N ARG A 36 -16.09 6.41 5.17
CA ARG A 36 -17.32 7.14 5.47
C ARG A 36 -17.07 8.61 5.85
N HIS A 37 -15.83 8.96 6.25
CA HIS A 37 -15.43 10.33 6.49
C HIS A 37 -14.86 10.97 5.22
N LYS A 38 -15.52 12.06 4.74
CA LYS A 38 -15.14 12.78 3.51
C LYS A 38 -13.65 13.14 3.44
N ASN A 39 -13.07 13.61 4.56
CA ASN A 39 -11.66 14.01 4.62
C ASN A 39 -10.71 12.80 4.42
N TYR A 40 -11.08 11.62 4.94
CA TYR A 40 -10.28 10.40 4.78
C TYR A 40 -10.42 9.83 3.35
N ALA A 41 -11.62 9.87 2.78
CA ALA A 41 -11.86 9.43 1.40
C ALA A 41 -11.10 10.30 0.38
N LEU A 42 -11.08 11.62 0.57
CA LEU A 42 -10.36 12.55 -0.31
C LEU A 42 -8.84 12.36 -0.26
N PHE A 43 -8.29 12.16 0.94
CA PHE A 43 -6.87 11.84 1.11
C PHE A 43 -6.55 10.48 0.45
N GLY A 44 -7.33 9.44 0.75
CA GLY A 44 -7.12 8.10 0.20
C GLY A 44 -7.21 8.04 -1.32
N SER A 45 -8.14 8.78 -1.95
CA SER A 45 -8.20 8.82 -3.42
C SER A 45 -6.99 9.52 -4.03
N SER A 46 -6.46 10.54 -3.36
CA SER A 46 -5.27 11.28 -3.81
C SER A 46 -4.02 10.40 -3.72
N ASP A 47 -3.84 9.72 -2.59
CA ASP A 47 -2.72 8.80 -2.35
C ASP A 47 -2.75 7.58 -3.30
N PHE A 48 -3.94 7.09 -3.62
CA PHE A 48 -4.12 6.02 -4.61
C PHE A 48 -3.64 6.45 -6.01
N VAL A 49 -4.06 7.63 -6.47
CA VAL A 49 -3.62 8.17 -7.76
C VAL A 49 -2.11 8.43 -7.77
N ALA A 50 -1.56 8.99 -6.68
CA ALA A 50 -0.13 9.23 -6.54
C ALA A 50 0.69 7.93 -6.61
N SER A 51 0.21 6.87 -5.96
CA SER A 51 0.85 5.55 -5.98
C SER A 51 0.90 4.96 -7.39
N ILE A 52 -0.17 5.11 -8.19
CA ILE A 52 -0.17 4.67 -9.59
C ILE A 52 0.90 5.43 -10.40
N GLY A 53 0.97 6.76 -10.24
CA GLY A 53 1.99 7.58 -10.89
C GLY A 53 3.41 7.15 -10.51
N GLN A 54 3.61 6.81 -9.24
CA GLN A 54 4.88 6.30 -8.73
C GLN A 54 5.29 4.98 -9.41
N PHE A 55 4.37 4.03 -9.57
CA PHE A 55 4.64 2.77 -10.27
C PHE A 55 5.04 2.98 -11.73
N VAL A 56 4.30 3.85 -12.44
CA VAL A 56 4.63 4.18 -13.84
C VAL A 56 6.01 4.83 -13.93
N ARG A 57 6.33 5.76 -13.03
CA ARG A 57 7.66 6.40 -12.94
C ARG A 57 8.77 5.38 -12.69
N GLU A 58 8.54 4.41 -11.83
CA GLU A 58 9.51 3.38 -11.50
C GLU A 58 9.84 2.49 -12.71
N ILE A 59 8.80 2.03 -13.43
CA ILE A 59 8.96 1.26 -14.68
C ILE A 59 9.72 2.07 -15.74
N ALA A 60 9.38 3.35 -15.91
CA ALA A 60 10.06 4.23 -16.85
C ALA A 60 11.55 4.40 -16.51
N LEU A 61 11.89 4.54 -15.22
CA LEU A 61 13.28 4.61 -14.78
C LEU A 61 14.06 3.33 -15.05
N TYR A 62 13.47 2.16 -14.78
CA TYR A 62 14.11 0.88 -15.09
C TYR A 62 14.34 0.71 -16.60
N TRP A 63 13.38 1.13 -17.42
CA TRP A 63 13.55 1.09 -18.87
C TRP A 63 14.68 2.02 -19.32
N LEU A 64 14.69 3.28 -18.86
CA LEU A 64 15.73 4.24 -19.20
C LEU A 64 17.13 3.75 -18.76
N ALA A 65 17.23 3.18 -17.56
CA ALA A 65 18.48 2.60 -17.07
C ALA A 65 18.96 1.44 -17.96
N TYR A 66 18.04 0.62 -18.47
CA TYR A 66 18.37 -0.46 -19.40
C TYR A 66 18.89 0.08 -20.73
N GLU A 67 18.29 1.13 -21.26
CA GLU A 67 18.71 1.76 -22.51
C GLU A 67 20.11 2.39 -22.41
N ILE A 68 20.41 3.05 -21.28
CA ILE A 68 21.71 3.68 -21.04
C ILE A 68 22.81 2.65 -20.76
N THR A 69 22.49 1.58 -20.02
CA THR A 69 23.53 0.67 -19.52
C THR A 69 23.75 -0.58 -20.38
N GLY A 70 22.73 -1.02 -21.14
CA GLY A 70 22.80 -2.19 -22.03
C GLY A 70 23.09 -3.54 -21.36
N SER A 71 23.23 -3.58 -20.03
CA SER A 71 23.63 -4.77 -19.25
C SER A 71 22.75 -4.98 -18.03
N ALA A 72 22.13 -6.17 -17.93
CA ALA A 72 21.21 -6.55 -16.85
C ALA A 72 21.87 -6.56 -15.45
N MET A 73 23.19 -6.78 -15.36
CA MET A 73 23.90 -6.84 -14.08
C MET A 73 24.00 -5.46 -13.42
N ALA A 74 24.11 -4.40 -14.21
CA ALA A 74 24.16 -3.04 -13.70
C ALA A 74 22.80 -2.54 -13.17
N LEU A 75 21.69 -2.98 -13.77
CA LEU A 75 20.35 -2.73 -13.19
C LEU A 75 20.19 -3.37 -11.81
N GLY A 76 20.73 -4.57 -11.61
CA GLY A 76 20.71 -5.24 -10.32
C GLY A 76 21.44 -4.42 -9.24
N ILE A 77 22.62 -3.88 -9.57
CA ILE A 77 23.39 -3.02 -8.65
C ILE A 77 22.64 -1.70 -8.38
N LEU A 78 22.06 -1.09 -9.41
CA LEU A 78 21.27 0.13 -9.27
C LEU A 78 20.06 -0.08 -8.35
N ALA A 79 19.33 -1.18 -8.53
CA ALA A 79 18.20 -1.55 -7.69
C ALA A 79 18.61 -1.78 -6.23
N LEU A 80 19.78 -2.38 -5.99
CA LEU A 80 20.34 -2.54 -4.64
C LEU A 80 20.69 -1.18 -4.01
N CYS A 81 21.32 -0.28 -4.78
CA CYS A 81 21.63 1.08 -4.32
C CYS A 81 20.36 1.87 -3.99
N GLU A 82 19.26 1.68 -4.73
CA GLU A 82 17.98 2.34 -4.46
C GLU A 82 17.19 1.68 -3.32
N ALA A 83 17.28 0.36 -3.18
CA ALA A 83 16.67 -0.38 -2.07
C ALA A 83 17.33 -0.06 -0.72
N THR A 84 18.63 0.24 -0.71
CA THR A 84 19.39 0.57 0.50
C THR A 84 18.77 1.70 1.33
N PRO A 85 18.58 2.92 0.79
CA PRO A 85 17.94 4.00 1.54
C PRO A 85 16.49 3.67 1.88
N ARG A 86 15.74 2.98 1.00
CA ARG A 86 14.36 2.56 1.27
C ARG A 86 14.26 1.66 2.50
N LEU A 87 15.17 0.69 2.64
CA LEU A 87 15.19 -0.22 3.78
C LEU A 87 15.52 0.51 5.08
N VAL A 88 16.54 1.38 5.05
CA VAL A 88 16.92 2.18 6.22
C VAL A 88 15.79 3.10 6.66
N LEU A 89 15.18 3.82 5.71
CA LEU A 89 14.06 4.72 5.96
C LEU A 89 12.79 3.98 6.42
N SER A 90 12.54 2.76 5.93
CA SER A 90 11.39 1.95 6.35
C SER A 90 11.47 1.57 7.83
N VAL A 91 12.64 1.12 8.29
CA VAL A 91 12.87 0.77 9.71
C VAL A 91 12.74 2.00 10.61
N LEU A 92 13.33 3.13 10.21
CA LEU A 92 13.24 4.38 10.97
C LEU A 92 11.83 4.97 10.97
N GLY A 93 11.14 4.87 9.83
CA GLY A 93 9.77 5.37 9.65
C GLY A 93 8.78 4.71 10.61
N GLY A 94 8.95 3.42 10.91
CA GLY A 94 8.11 2.70 11.87
C GLY A 94 8.16 3.29 13.28
N VAL A 95 9.34 3.69 13.75
CA VAL A 95 9.52 4.31 15.08
C VAL A 95 8.95 5.73 15.13
N ILE A 96 9.07 6.47 14.03
CA ILE A 96 8.57 7.85 13.91
C ILE A 96 7.03 7.85 13.86
N VAL A 97 6.40 6.90 13.16
CA VAL A 97 4.94 6.79 13.04
C VAL A 97 4.24 6.61 14.39
N ASP A 98 4.88 5.91 15.33
CA ASP A 98 4.26 5.60 16.62
C ASP A 98 4.29 6.78 17.61
N ARG A 99 5.17 7.78 17.37
CA ARG A 99 5.36 8.92 18.29
C ARG A 99 4.64 10.21 17.90
N TYR A 100 4.15 10.33 16.68
CA TYR A 100 3.60 11.58 16.16
C TYR A 100 2.12 11.48 15.77
N ASP A 101 1.41 12.61 15.85
CA ASP A 101 0.04 12.73 15.37
C ASP A 101 -0.06 12.30 13.90
N ARG A 102 -0.82 11.23 13.65
CA ARG A 102 -0.94 10.59 12.33
C ARG A 102 -1.27 11.60 11.24
N LEU A 103 -2.24 12.49 11.46
CA LEU A 103 -2.67 13.48 10.46
C LEU A 103 -1.57 14.46 10.04
N ARG A 104 -0.74 14.92 10.99
CA ARG A 104 0.38 15.82 10.70
C ARG A 104 1.48 15.08 9.96
N LEU A 105 1.78 13.86 10.38
CA LEU A 105 2.80 13.02 9.76
C LEU A 105 2.44 12.68 8.30
N LEU A 106 1.20 12.25 8.05
CA LEU A 106 0.69 11.95 6.71
C LEU A 106 0.77 13.18 5.78
N THR A 107 0.45 14.37 6.29
CA THR A 107 0.57 15.61 5.51
C THR A 107 2.02 15.91 5.16
N VAL A 108 2.94 15.83 6.13
CA VAL A 108 4.38 16.08 5.91
C VAL A 108 4.97 15.08 4.91
N ILE A 109 4.65 13.79 5.04
CA ILE A 109 5.12 12.75 4.11
C ILE A 109 4.60 13.02 2.70
N GLN A 110 3.32 13.39 2.56
CA GLN A 110 2.75 13.69 1.26
C GLN A 110 3.47 14.85 0.55
N PHE A 111 3.79 15.92 1.30
CA PHE A 111 4.60 17.03 0.76
C PHE A 111 6.02 16.58 0.43
N LEU A 112 6.66 15.79 1.29
CA LEU A 112 8.03 15.31 1.08
C LEU A 112 8.12 14.43 -0.18
N CYS A 113 7.12 13.59 -0.45
CA CYS A 113 7.03 12.79 -1.67
C CYS A 113 6.80 13.63 -2.94
N ALA A 114 6.19 14.81 -2.84
CA ALA A 114 5.97 15.69 -3.98
C ALA A 114 7.26 16.43 -4.41
N VAL A 115 8.16 16.73 -3.46
CA VAL A 115 9.44 17.42 -3.71
C VAL A 115 10.28 16.80 -4.85
N PRO A 116 10.59 15.48 -4.86
CA PRO A 116 11.43 14.90 -5.91
C PRO A 116 10.80 14.98 -7.30
N VAL A 117 9.48 14.84 -7.40
CA VAL A 117 8.76 14.98 -8.69
C VAL A 117 8.83 16.41 -9.17
N PHE A 118 8.60 17.38 -8.28
CA PHE A 118 8.67 18.80 -8.63
C PHE A 118 10.08 19.21 -9.07
N ALA A 119 11.11 18.68 -8.39
CA ALA A 119 12.50 18.92 -8.76
C ALA A 119 12.85 18.34 -10.15
N MET A 120 12.37 17.14 -10.47
CA MET A 120 12.55 16.53 -11.78
C MET A 120 11.89 17.35 -12.90
N VAL A 121 10.64 17.79 -12.68
CA VAL A 121 9.90 18.62 -13.65
C VAL A 121 10.57 19.99 -13.82
N TYR A 122 11.00 20.62 -12.73
CA TYR A 122 11.72 21.90 -12.79
C TYR A 122 13.00 21.78 -13.63
N ARG A 123 13.79 20.71 -13.45
CA ARG A 123 14.97 20.45 -14.29
C ARG A 123 14.63 20.21 -15.75
N SER A 124 13.50 19.56 -16.04
CA SER A 124 13.04 19.31 -17.40
C SER A 124 12.59 20.60 -18.11
N PHE A 125 11.94 21.51 -17.39
CA PHE A 125 11.48 22.80 -17.95
C PHE A 125 12.61 23.83 -18.09
N ALA A 126 13.66 23.70 -17.27
CA ALA A 126 14.84 24.56 -17.31
C ALA A 126 15.94 24.08 -18.28
N ALA A 127 15.70 23.00 -19.04
CA ALA A 127 16.57 22.44 -20.07
C ALA A 127 16.00 22.73 -21.46
#